data_AF-F3ZMV6-F1
#
_entry.id   AF-F3ZMV6-F1
#
_cell.length_a   1.000
_cell.length_b   1.000
_cell.length_c   1.000
_cell.angle_alpha   90.00
_cell.angle_beta   90.00
_cell.angle_gamma   90.00
#
_symmetry.space_group_name_H-M   'P 1'
#
loop_
_entity.id
_entity.type
_entity.pdbx_description
1 polymer ?
#
loop_
_entity_poly.entity_id
_entity_poly.type
_entity_poly.pdbx_seq_one_letter_code
_entity_poly.pdbx_strand_id
1 'polypeptide(L)'
;MVKVREYWRGGTKVRAHTRLPPGARKQLTIALVAVAAVFVFSHTGPATEASEPRRPSTNRSTPPPAPAREKEEPRPGPSWTVTYPIPWDRDGS
;
A
#
# COMPACT_ATOMS: atom_id res chain seq x y z
N MET A 1 0.14 -19.93 -10.51
CA MET A 1 1.56 -19.72 -10.13
C MET A 1 1.82 -18.23 -10.00
N VAL A 2 2.24 -17.75 -8.82
CA VAL A 2 2.63 -16.34 -8.62
C VAL A 2 4.01 -16.14 -9.26
N LYS A 3 4.13 -15.23 -10.23
CA LYS A 3 5.43 -14.85 -10.82
C LYS A 3 6.19 -14.02 -9.78
N VAL A 4 7.07 -14.68 -9.03
CA VAL A 4 7.97 -14.02 -8.08
C VAL A 4 9.15 -13.46 -8.86
N ARG A 5 9.32 -12.14 -8.86
CA ARG A 5 10.46 -11.48 -9.52
C ARG A 5 11.72 -11.79 -8.73
N GLU A 6 12.65 -12.50 -9.35
CA GLU A 6 13.97 -12.79 -8.78
C GLU A 6 14.92 -11.64 -9.12
N TYR A 7 15.67 -11.15 -8.12
CA TYR A 7 16.66 -10.10 -8.31
C TYR A 7 17.93 -10.42 -7.52
N TRP A 8 19.06 -9.92 -7.99
CA TRP A 8 20.36 -10.09 -7.33
C TRP A 8 20.55 -9.04 -6.24
N ARG A 9 20.89 -9.48 -5.03
CA ARG A 9 21.23 -8.63 -3.88
C ARG A 9 22.56 -9.11 -3.31
N GLY A 10 23.63 -8.33 -3.47
CA GLY A 10 24.94 -8.63 -2.88
C GLY A 10 25.49 -10.02 -3.21
N GLY A 11 25.38 -10.47 -4.46
CA GLY A 11 25.85 -11.80 -4.88
C GLY A 11 24.94 -12.98 -4.49
N THR A 12 23.76 -12.71 -3.93
CA THR A 12 22.75 -13.74 -3.67
C THR A 12 21.48 -13.50 -4.49
N LYS A 13 20.89 -14.56 -5.03
CA LYS A 13 19.63 -14.50 -5.79
C LYS A 13 18.46 -14.50 -4.81
N VAL A 14 17.78 -13.36 -4.69
CA VAL A 14 16.66 -13.19 -3.74
C VAL A 14 15.34 -13.07 -4.48
N ARG A 15 14.31 -13.69 -3.92
CA ARG A 15 12.93 -13.64 -4.40
C ARG A 15 12.20 -12.44 -3.80
N ALA A 16 11.77 -11.49 -4.62
CA ALA A 16 10.97 -10.36 -4.16
C ALA A 16 9.59 -10.84 -3.69
N HIS A 17 9.36 -10.83 -2.37
CA HIS A 17 8.04 -11.05 -1.79
C HIS A 17 7.42 -9.73 -1.38
N THR A 18 6.34 -9.35 -2.07
CA THR A 18 5.50 -8.25 -1.64
C THR A 18 4.35 -8.82 -0.82
N ARG A 19 4.24 -8.40 0.45
CA ARG A 19 3.09 -8.69 1.31
C ARG A 19 2.25 -7.44 1.39
N LEU A 20 0.97 -7.57 1.07
CA LEU A 20 0.00 -6.53 1.36
C LEU A 20 -0.29 -6.55 2.87
N PRO A 21 -0.49 -5.38 3.52
CA PRO A 21 -0.87 -5.33 4.93
C PRO A 21 -2.17 -6.11 5.17
N PRO A 22 -2.37 -6.65 6.38
CA PRO A 22 -3.57 -7.40 6.72
C PRO A 22 -4.82 -6.56 6.43
N GLY A 23 -5.75 -7.10 5.65
CA GLY A 23 -6.99 -6.41 5.27
C GLY A 23 -6.95 -5.63 3.94
N ALA A 24 -5.78 -5.36 3.36
CA ALA A 24 -5.68 -4.57 2.11
C ALA A 24 -6.42 -5.20 0.92
N ARG A 25 -6.51 -6.54 0.84
CA ARG A 25 -7.32 -7.21 -0.19
C ARG A 25 -8.81 -6.87 -0.06
N LYS A 26 -9.34 -6.90 1.17
CA LYS A 26 -10.76 -6.57 1.43
C LYS A 26 -11.04 -5.11 1.13
N GLN A 27 -10.15 -4.21 1.56
CA GLN A 27 -10.28 -2.77 1.29
C GLN A 27 -10.24 -2.44 -0.21
N LEU A 28 -9.34 -3.08 -0.97
CA LEU A 28 -9.30 -2.92 -2.43
C LEU A 28 -10.57 -3.42 -3.11
N THR A 29 -11.13 -4.55 -2.69
CA THR A 29 -12.40 -5.05 -3.22
C THR A 29 -13.54 -4.06 -2.94
N ILE A 30 -13.65 -3.55 -1.72
CA ILE A 30 -14.70 -2.58 -1.34
C ILE A 30 -14.55 -1.30 -2.17
N ALA A 31 -13.34 -0.77 -2.29
CA ALA A 31 -13.09 0.44 -3.08
C ALA A 31 -13.48 0.24 -4.56
N LEU A 32 -13.14 -0.91 -5.14
CA LEU A 32 -13.49 -1.23 -6.53
C LEU A 32 -15.00 -1.35 -6.74
N VAL A 33 -15.73 -1.99 -5.81
CA VAL A 33 -17.20 -2.08 -5.86
C VAL A 33 -17.84 -0.70 -5.73
N ALA A 34 -17.37 0.15 -4.83
CA ALA A 34 -17.90 1.50 -4.65
C ALA A 34 -17.72 2.35 -5.93
N VAL A 35 -16.54 2.30 -6.54
CA VAL A 35 -16.26 3.00 -7.81
C VAL A 35 -17.16 2.47 -8.93
N ALA A 36 -17.32 1.15 -9.04
CA ALA A 36 -18.22 0.56 -10.02
C ALA A 36 -19.68 0.98 -9.81
N ALA A 37 -20.17 1.01 -8.56
CA ALA A 37 -21.52 1.44 -8.24
C ALA A 37 -21.77 2.91 -8.62
N VAL A 38 -20.82 3.80 -8.33
CA VAL A 38 -20.91 5.22 -8.72
C VAL A 38 -20.91 5.36 -10.24
N PHE A 39 -20.08 4.59 -10.95
CA PHE A 39 -20.01 4.63 -12.40
C PHE A 39 -21.31 4.15 -13.05
N VAL A 40 -21.87 3.02 -12.60
CA VAL A 40 -23.16 2.50 -13.08
C VAL A 40 -24.28 3.50 -12.79
N PHE A 41 -24.37 4.01 -11.56
CA PHE A 41 -25.42 4.96 -11.17
C PHE A 41 -25.32 6.28 -11.95
N SER A 42 -24.11 6.78 -12.23
CA SER A 42 -23.90 7.98 -13.04
C SER A 42 -24.21 7.76 -14.53
N HIS A 43 -23.98 6.54 -15.03
CA HIS A 43 -24.31 6.16 -16.41
C HIS A 43 -25.82 6.03 -16.62
N THR A 44 -26.59 5.60 -15.62
CA THR A 44 -28.04 5.31 -15.76
C THR A 44 -28.95 6.42 -15.23
N GLY A 45 -28.43 7.62 -14.97
CA GLY A 45 -29.25 8.75 -14.52
C GLY A 45 -30.23 9.21 -15.60
N PRO A 46 -31.51 9.52 -15.28
CA PRO A 46 -32.42 10.09 -16.25
C PRO A 46 -31.87 11.46 -16.70
N ALA A 47 -31.88 11.70 -18.01
CA ALA A 47 -31.64 13.02 -18.59
C ALA A 47 -32.70 13.97 -18.04
N THR A 48 -32.39 14.61 -16.92
CA THR A 48 -33.23 15.61 -16.31
C THR A 48 -32.89 16.91 -17.00
N GLU A 49 -33.69 17.30 -18.01
CA GLU A 49 -33.70 18.67 -18.50
C GLU A 49 -34.02 19.59 -17.32
N ALA A 50 -33.02 20.32 -16.86
CA ALA A 50 -33.19 21.46 -15.97
C ALA A 50 -32.61 22.68 -16.69
N SER A 51 -33.47 23.36 -17.44
CA SER A 51 -33.23 24.73 -17.87
C SER A 51 -33.20 25.64 -16.65
N GLU A 52 -32.00 26.04 -16.21
CA GLU A 52 -31.76 27.37 -15.64
C GLU A 52 -30.25 27.67 -15.65
N PRO A 53 -29.80 28.84 -16.15
CA PRO A 53 -28.39 29.20 -16.16
C PRO A 53 -27.99 29.65 -14.75
N ARG A 54 -27.73 28.70 -13.85
CA ARG A 54 -27.11 29.02 -12.56
C ARG A 54 -25.63 29.31 -12.81
N ARG A 55 -25.28 30.60 -12.70
CA ARG A 55 -23.90 31.12 -12.75
C ARG A 55 -22.95 30.22 -11.94
N PRO A 56 -21.77 29.87 -12.47
CA PRO A 56 -20.77 29.18 -11.66
C PRO A 56 -20.28 30.13 -10.58
N SER A 57 -20.79 29.98 -9.36
CA SER A 57 -20.10 30.50 -8.18
C SER A 57 -18.80 29.71 -8.07
N THR A 58 -17.71 30.34 -8.49
CA THR A 58 -16.35 29.80 -8.29
C THR A 58 -16.04 29.93 -6.80
N ASN A 59 -16.64 29.07 -5.98
CA ASN A 59 -16.20 28.90 -4.61
C ASN A 59 -15.01 27.94 -4.67
N ARG A 60 -13.83 28.51 -4.88
CA ARG A 60 -12.56 27.78 -4.93
C ARG A 60 -12.24 27.35 -3.49
N SER A 61 -12.82 26.24 -3.04
CA SER A 61 -12.40 25.56 -1.81
C SER A 61 -10.95 25.16 -1.98
N THR A 62 -10.06 25.96 -1.40
CA THR A 62 -8.64 25.63 -1.31
C THR A 62 -8.55 24.39 -0.43
N PRO A 63 -8.01 23.26 -0.92
CA PRO A 63 -7.81 22.11 -0.07
C PRO A 63 -6.84 22.50 1.06
N PRO A 64 -7.08 22.03 2.30
CA PRO A 64 -6.14 22.25 3.38
C PRO A 64 -4.76 21.71 2.97
N PRO A 65 -3.65 22.34 3.40
CA PRO A 65 -2.31 21.85 3.09
C PRO A 65 -2.19 20.40 3.55
N ALA A 66 -1.60 19.56 2.68
CA ALA A 66 -1.34 18.16 3.01
C ALA A 66 -0.53 18.08 4.31
N PRO A 67 -0.84 17.13 5.21
CA PRO A 67 -0.02 16.94 6.39
C PRO A 67 1.42 16.68 5.95
N ALA A 68 2.37 17.28 6.68
CA ALA A 68 3.78 17.07 6.42
C ALA A 68 4.04 15.57 6.34
N ARG A 69 4.64 15.10 5.23
CA ARG A 69 5.10 13.72 5.13
C ARG A 69 6.06 13.49 6.29
N GLU A 70 5.64 12.67 7.24
CA GLU A 70 6.54 12.10 8.22
C GLU A 70 7.70 11.48 7.44
N LYS A 71 8.92 11.94 7.72
CA LYS A 71 10.13 11.32 7.19
C LYS A 71 10.06 9.86 7.61
N GLU A 72 9.90 8.96 6.65
CA GLU A 72 9.95 7.53 6.90
C GLU A 72 11.30 7.24 7.55
N GLU A 73 11.29 6.93 8.84
CA GLU A 73 12.50 6.65 9.60
C GLU A 73 13.19 5.44 8.95
N PRO A 74 14.52 5.48 8.72
CA PRO A 74 15.22 4.38 8.09
C PRO A 74 14.98 3.10 8.89
N ARG A 75 14.32 2.10 8.27
CA ARG A 75 14.12 0.80 8.93
C ARG A 75 15.49 0.23 9.29
N PRO A 76 15.68 -0.28 10.52
CA PRO A 76 16.95 -0.83 10.93
C PRO A 76 17.36 -1.96 9.97
N GLY A 77 18.56 -1.83 9.40
CA GLY A 77 19.16 -2.87 8.58
C GLY A 77 19.55 -4.08 9.43
N PRO A 78 19.74 -5.26 8.83
CA PRO A 78 20.22 -6.42 9.56
C PRO A 78 21.61 -6.12 10.18
N SER A 79 21.74 -6.31 11.49
CA SER A 79 23.02 -6.25 12.19
C SER A 79 23.78 -7.58 12.00
N TRP A 80 25.09 -7.49 11.83
CA TRP A 80 25.94 -8.69 11.79
C TRP A 80 25.91 -9.40 13.15
N THR A 81 25.51 -10.66 13.17
CA THR A 81 25.61 -11.52 14.36
C THR A 81 27.01 -12.10 14.42
N VAL A 82 27.73 -11.87 15.52
CA VAL A 82 29.03 -12.52 15.77
C VAL A 82 28.75 -13.95 16.25
N THR A 83 29.29 -14.95 15.55
CA THR A 83 29.21 -16.35 15.96
C THR A 83 30.37 -16.67 16.90
N TYR A 84 30.03 -17.07 18.13
CA TYR A 84 30.99 -17.61 19.09
C TYR A 84 30.84 -19.14 19.17
N PRO A 85 31.93 -19.86 19.47
CA PRO A 85 31.84 -21.29 19.75
C PRO A 85 30.99 -21.52 21.01
N ILE A 86 30.05 -22.46 20.91
CA ILE A 86 29.27 -22.95 22.06
C ILE A 86 30.10 -24.07 22.70
N PRO A 87 30.63 -23.91 23.92
CA PRO A 87 31.31 -25.00 24.60
C PRO A 87 30.28 -26.10 24.93
N TRP A 88 30.65 -27.35 24.69
CA TRP A 88 29.89 -28.50 25.15
C TRP A 88 30.35 -28.81 26.58
N ASP A 89 29.42 -28.79 27.54
CA ASP A 89 29.69 -29.33 28.87
C ASP A 89 29.97 -30.82 28.72
N ARG A 90 31.20 -31.21 29.05
CA ARG A 90 31.56 -32.62 29.18
C ARG A 90 31.36 -33.01 30.63
N ASP A 91 30.12 -33.34 30.95
CA ASP A 91 29.79 -33.95 32.22
C ASP A 91 30.45 -35.34 32.29
N GLY A 92 31.38 -35.48 33.24
CA GLY A 92 31.66 -36.73 33.94
C GLY A 92 32.52 -37.77 33.22
N SER A 93 33.82 -37.77 33.52
CA SER A 93 34.60 -39.01 33.59
C SER A 93 34.59 -39.55 35.01
#